data_AF-A0A5D5AHP4-F1
#
_entry.id   AF-A0A5D5AHP4-F1
#
_cell.length_a   1.000
_cell.length_b   1.000
_cell.length_c   1.000
_cell.angle_alpha   90.00
_cell.angle_beta   90.00
_cell.angle_gamma   90.00
#
_symmetry.space_group_name_H-M   'P 1'
#
loop_
_entity.id
_entity.type
_entity.pdbx_description
1 polymer ?
#
loop_
_entity_poly.entity_id
_entity_poly.type
_entity_poly.pdbx_seq_one_letter_code
_entity_poly.pdbx_strand_id
1 'polypeptide(L)'
;MDPVETVFEASDGQYYTAWQVRRRLESGRWRCCLRQRDPDRRLVETECAQLLFLVATDPRALPDWTELRIERTATHVVDTRSSLSQPVGRRS
;
A
#
# COMPACT_ATOMS: atom_id res chain seq x y z
N MET A 1 9.64 -19.84 2.45
CA MET A 1 8.74 -18.68 2.37
C MET A 1 9.41 -17.73 1.40
N ASP A 2 8.80 -17.54 0.23
CA ASP A 2 9.37 -16.68 -0.82
C ASP A 2 9.44 -15.24 -0.30
N PRO A 3 10.60 -14.57 -0.31
CA PRO A 3 10.74 -13.19 0.20
C PRO A 3 10.02 -12.15 -0.68
N VAL A 4 9.46 -12.58 -1.80
CA VAL A 4 8.63 -11.74 -2.67
C VAL A 4 7.27 -11.54 -2.01
N GLU A 5 7.25 -10.61 -1.07
CA GLU A 5 6.06 -10.14 -0.36
C GLU A 5 4.99 -9.75 -1.40
N THR A 6 3.80 -10.36 -1.36
CA THR A 6 2.68 -9.96 -2.23
C THR A 6 2.41 -8.47 -2.07
N VAL A 7 2.27 -7.74 -3.19
CA VAL A 7 1.89 -6.33 -3.18
C VAL A 7 0.45 -6.21 -3.66
N PHE A 8 -0.27 -5.26 -3.10
CA PHE A 8 -1.63 -4.90 -3.47
C PHE A 8 -1.62 -3.53 -4.12
N GLU A 9 -2.17 -3.43 -5.31
CA GLU A 9 -2.60 -2.15 -5.88
C GLU A 9 -3.94 -1.76 -5.25
N ALA A 10 -4.01 -0.55 -4.72
CA ALA A 10 -5.24 0.02 -4.18
C ALA A 10 -5.93 0.91 -5.21
N SER A 11 -7.26 1.01 -5.12
CA SER A 11 -8.08 1.83 -6.01
C SER A 11 -7.79 3.34 -5.99
N ASP A 12 -7.02 3.82 -5.00
CA ASP A 12 -6.52 5.20 -4.92
C ASP A 12 -5.16 5.39 -5.65
N GLY A 13 -4.69 4.36 -6.35
CA GLY A 13 -3.42 4.35 -7.07
C GLY A 13 -2.19 4.19 -6.17
N GLN A 14 -2.39 3.95 -4.87
CA GLN A 14 -1.32 3.59 -3.95
C GLN A 14 -1.07 2.08 -3.95
N TYR A 15 0.09 1.67 -3.45
CA TYR A 15 0.45 0.27 -3.34
C TYR A 15 0.77 -0.07 -1.89
N TYR A 16 0.43 -1.29 -1.48
CA TYR A 16 0.66 -1.77 -0.13
C TYR A 16 1.22 -3.18 -0.15
N THR A 17 2.25 -3.45 0.65
CA THR A 17 2.69 -4.83 0.84
C THR A 17 1.69 -5.62 1.69
N ALA A 18 1.72 -6.94 1.56
CA ALA A 18 0.90 -7.83 2.39
C ALA A 18 1.13 -7.58 3.89
N TRP A 19 2.36 -7.27 4.30
CA TRP A 19 2.65 -6.90 5.69
C TRP A 19 1.95 -5.60 6.10
N GLN A 20 1.99 -4.56 5.26
CA GLN A 20 1.31 -3.29 5.56
C GLN A 20 -0.20 -3.48 5.68
N VAL A 21 -0.81 -4.21 4.73
CA VAL A 21 -2.24 -4.53 4.76
C VAL A 21 -2.57 -5.29 6.05
N ARG A 22 -1.79 -6.34 6.38
CA ARG A 22 -1.98 -7.12 7.60
C ARG A 22 -1.88 -6.26 8.86
N ARG A 23 -0.85 -5.43 8.98
CA ARG A 23 -0.65 -4.54 10.15
C ARG A 23 -1.80 -3.55 10.32
N ARG A 24 -2.32 -2.98 9.22
CA ARG A 24 -3.46 -2.05 9.27
C ARG A 24 -4.76 -2.73 9.70
N LEU A 25 -4.96 -3.99 9.27
CA LEU A 25 -6.08 -4.82 9.73
C LEU A 25 -5.93 -5.22 11.20
N GLU A 26 -4.75 -5.70 11.61
CA GLU A 26 -4.47 -6.11 13.00
C GLU A 26 -4.58 -4.95 14.00
N SER A 27 -4.17 -3.75 13.60
CA SER A 27 -4.31 -2.54 14.43
C SER A 27 -5.73 -1.94 14.44
N GLY A 28 -6.67 -2.50 13.68
CA GLY A 28 -8.04 -1.98 13.54
C GLY A 28 -8.15 -0.67 12.75
N ARG A 29 -7.04 -0.13 12.22
CA ARG A 29 -7.06 1.05 11.34
C ARG A 29 -7.87 0.78 10.08
N TRP A 30 -7.80 -0.45 9.57
CA TRP A 30 -8.60 -0.89 8.44
C TRP A 30 -9.53 -2.03 8.88
N ARG A 31 -10.74 -2.06 8.34
CA ARG A 31 -11.72 -3.13 8.52
C ARG A 31 -11.89 -3.90 7.22
N CYS A 32 -11.73 -5.22 7.25
CA CYS A 32 -11.99 -6.06 6.08
C CYS A 32 -13.49 -6.20 5.87
N CYS A 33 -14.01 -5.69 4.74
CA CYS A 33 -15.41 -5.79 4.37
C CYS A 33 -15.68 -7.06 3.55
N LEU A 34 -14.81 -7.33 2.57
CA LEU A 34 -14.94 -8.49 1.68
C LEU A 34 -13.56 -9.00 1.27
N ARG A 35 -13.44 -10.31 1.08
CA ARG A 35 -12.21 -10.96 0.61
C ARG A 35 -12.53 -12.07 -0.37
N GLN A 36 -11.87 -12.02 -1.53
CA GLN A 36 -11.77 -13.10 -2.50
C GLN A 36 -10.34 -13.65 -2.45
N ARG A 37 -10.16 -14.97 -2.67
CA ARG A 37 -8.84 -15.62 -2.59
C ARG A 37 -8.19 -15.91 -3.94
N ASP A 38 -8.98 -16.08 -5.00
CA ASP A 38 -8.48 -16.39 -6.33
C ASP A 38 -9.26 -15.62 -7.40
N PRO A 39 -8.70 -14.53 -7.97
CA PRO A 39 -7.49 -13.83 -7.51
C PRO A 39 -7.67 -13.19 -6.11
N ASP A 40 -6.58 -12.97 -5.35
CA ASP A 40 -6.65 -12.30 -4.04
C ASP A 40 -7.06 -10.83 -4.24
N ARG A 41 -8.29 -10.53 -3.80
CA ARG A 41 -8.89 -9.20 -3.86
C ARG A 41 -9.56 -8.91 -2.54
N ARG A 42 -9.48 -7.67 -2.08
CA ARG A 42 -10.04 -7.27 -0.80
C ARG A 42 -10.74 -5.93 -0.93
N LEU A 43 -11.91 -5.83 -0.31
CA LEU A 43 -12.53 -4.55 -0.02
C LEU A 43 -12.29 -4.25 1.44
N VAL A 44 -11.64 -3.13 1.73
CA VAL A 44 -11.37 -2.68 3.09
C VAL A 44 -11.97 -1.30 3.30
N GLU A 45 -12.46 -1.04 4.50
CA GLU A 45 -12.80 0.30 4.97
C GLU A 45 -11.63 0.86 5.78
N THR A 46 -11.21 2.08 5.48
CA THR A 46 -10.11 2.78 6.17
C THR A 46 -10.61 3.51 7.42
N GLU A 47 -9.68 4.01 8.23
CA GLU A 47 -9.97 4.81 9.42
C GLU A 47 -10.76 6.11 9.11
N CYS A 48 -10.70 6.57 7.86
CA CYS A 48 -11.45 7.73 7.37
C CYS A 48 -12.83 7.34 6.78
N ALA A 49 -13.33 6.12 7.05
CA ALA A 49 -14.57 5.58 6.49
C ALA A 49 -14.59 5.52 4.95
N GLN A 50 -13.42 5.42 4.31
CA GLN A 50 -13.31 5.26 2.86
C GLN A 50 -13.16 3.79 2.48
N LEU A 51 -13.79 3.38 1.38
CA LEU A 51 -13.60 2.04 0.82
C LEU A 51 -12.40 2.03 -0.13
N LEU A 52 -11.47 1.11 0.11
CA LEU A 52 -10.36 0.82 -0.79
C LEU A 52 -10.50 -0.61 -1.32
N PHE A 53 -10.42 -0.74 -2.64
CA PHE A 53 -10.32 -2.03 -3.30
C PHE A 53 -8.85 -2.37 -3.54
N LEU A 54 -8.42 -3.52 -3.03
CA LEU A 54 -7.05 -4.01 -3.10
C LEU A 54 -7.01 -5.20 -4.05
N VAL A 55 -6.11 -5.17 -5.02
CA VAL A 55 -5.88 -6.25 -5.97
C VAL A 55 -4.43 -6.71 -5.84
N ALA A 56 -4.22 -7.99 -5.56
CA ALA A 56 -2.87 -8.54 -5.54
C ALA A 56 -2.23 -8.41 -6.92
N THR A 57 -1.00 -7.91 -6.96
CA THR A 57 -0.19 -7.73 -8.18
C THR A 57 1.18 -8.36 -8.00
N ASP A 58 1.82 -8.73 -9.12
CA ASP A 58 3.20 -9.22 -9.11
C ASP A 58 4.14 -8.06 -8.75
N PRO A 59 4.95 -8.16 -7.68
CA PRO A 59 5.92 -7.12 -7.33
C PRO A 59 6.91 -6.80 -8.44
N ARG A 60 7.14 -7.72 -9.39
CA ARG A 60 7.99 -7.50 -10.58
C ARG A 60 7.32 -6.65 -11.66
N ALA A 61 6.00 -6.49 -11.59
CA ALA A 61 5.23 -5.64 -12.49
C ALA A 61 4.97 -4.25 -11.89
N LEU A 62 5.58 -3.93 -10.73
CA LEU A 62 5.45 -2.61 -10.15
C LEU A 62 6.10 -1.56 -11.06
N PRO A 63 5.47 -0.40 -11.21
CA PRO A 63 6.07 0.69 -11.97
C PRO A 63 7.43 1.11 -11.39
N ASP A 64 8.38 1.50 -12.24
CA ASP A 64 9.75 1.90 -11.87
C ASP A 64 9.80 3.06 -10.85
N TRP A 65 8.73 3.83 -10.74
CA TRP A 65 8.59 4.92 -9.77
C TRP A 65 8.24 4.46 -8.34
N THR A 66 8.00 3.15 -8.16
CA THR A 66 7.60 2.52 -6.91
C THR A 66 8.83 1.95 -6.20
N GLU A 67 9.28 2.61 -5.13
CA GLU A 67 10.40 2.12 -4.33
C GLU A 67 9.87 1.34 -3.11
N LEU A 68 10.24 0.06 -2.99
CA LEU A 68 10.02 -0.72 -1.78
C LEU A 68 11.16 -0.44 -0.79
N ARG A 69 10.91 0.40 0.21
CA ARG A 69 11.90 0.67 1.28
C ARG A 69 11.67 -0.24 2.46
N ILE A 70 12.69 -1.00 2.82
CA ILE A 70 12.72 -1.83 4.03
C ILE A 70 13.44 -1.04 5.12
N GLU A 71 12.69 -0.44 6.04
CA GLU A 71 13.26 0.20 7.23
C GLU A 71 13.12 -0.75 8.42
N ARG A 72 14.24 -1.40 8.82
CA ARG A 72 14.58 -2.23 10.01
C ARG A 72 13.52 -3.17 10.66
N THR A 73 12.23 -2.87 10.56
CA THR A 73 11.08 -3.64 11.07
C THR A 73 9.87 -3.62 10.12
N ALA A 74 9.93 -2.92 8.96
CA ALA A 74 8.78 -2.70 8.08
C ALA A 74 9.17 -2.47 6.60
N THR A 75 8.44 -3.09 5.67
CA THR A 75 8.48 -2.76 4.23
C THR A 75 7.41 -1.73 3.91
N HIS A 76 7.78 -0.63 3.25
CA HIS A 76 6.85 0.40 2.78
C HIS A 76 7.05 0.70 1.30
N VAL A 77 5.95 0.78 0.56
CA VAL A 77 5.95 1.34 -0.80
C VAL A 77 5.98 2.87 -0.72
N VAL A 78 6.90 3.49 -1.47
CA VAL A 78 7.04 4.95 -1.58
C VAL A 78 6.62 5.42 -2.97
N ASP A 79 5.67 6.36 -3.01
CA ASP A 79 5.32 7.09 -4.23
C ASP A 79 6.30 8.26 -4.42
N THR A 80 7.24 8.12 -5.36
CA THR A 80 8.26 9.12 -5.65
C THR A 80 7.69 10.41 -6.29
N ARG A 81 6.46 10.41 -6.82
CA ARG A 81 5.84 11.63 -7.40
C ARG A 81 5.51 12.67 -6.34
N SER A 82 5.20 12.22 -5.12
CA SER A 82 4.92 13.10 -3.99
C SER A 82 6.18 13.86 -3.51
N SER A 83 7.38 13.42 -3.90
CA SER A 83 8.63 14.10 -3.54
C SER A 83 8.91 15.38 -4.33
N LEU A 84 8.20 15.63 -5.45
CA LEU A 84 8.32 16.85 -6.25
C LEU A 84 7.43 18.00 -5.78
N SER A 85 6.66 17.80 -4.71
CA SER A 85 5.78 18.82 -4.11
C SER A 85 6.26 19.22 -2.72
N GLN A 86 7.54 19.58 -2.58
CA GLN A 86 7.91 20.50 -1.50
C GLN A 86 7.58 21.93 -1.94
N PRO A 87 6.70 22.65 -1.22
CA PRO A 87 6.46 24.06 -1.50
C PRO A 87 7.75 24.85 -1.27
N VAL A 88 8.07 25.67 -2.27
CA VAL A 88 9.10 26.70 -2.23
C VAL A 88 9.07 27.42 -0.88
N GLY A 89 10.21 27.43 -0.20
CA GLY A 89 10.41 28.13 1.05
C GLY A 89 9.94 29.58 0.93
N ARG A 90 9.00 29.95 1.82
CA ARG A 90 8.57 31.33 2.02
C ARG A 90 9.73 32.07 2.70
N ARG A 91 10.08 33.23 2.14
CA ARG A 91 11.10 34.18 2.61
C ARG A 91 10.96 34.52 4.10
N SER A 92 12.08 34.82 4.74
CA SER A 92 12.24 35.96 5.65
C SER A 92 13.57 36.61 5.36
#